data_AF-A0A5N9ATF7-F1
#
_entry.id   AF-A0A5N9ATF7-F1
#
_cell.length_a   1.000
_cell.length_b   1.000
_cell.length_c   1.000
_cell.angle_alpha   90.00
_cell.angle_beta   90.00
_cell.angle_gamma   90.00
#
_symmetry.space_group_name_H-M   'P 1'
#
loop_
_entity.id
_entity.type
_entity.pdbx_description
1 polymer ?
#
loop_
_entity_poly.entity_id
_entity_poly.type
_entity_poly.pdbx_seq_one_letter_code
_entity_poly.pdbx_strand_id
1 'polypeptide(L)'
;MKSRQVGFVLMALILIGILGIAIRLISSGQDDFVMEGLMPITQDVITKIEVTRGAQTAELVKTGEENWRIGKYPAFAPRLGDFWTHVADIPESQLIARLPKHHELLGVDEVSGTYVTFYLEQSVQEAFLIGKWSPEVKLCYIRKSGKEEVYGIPCARNGVFSSDPDTWRNPIVTAMPEEDIASFDFIYPDSTKSFSLEKNEDGDWIVQSPSGSGPADSRVIDVLLQAVNIVPAVGFEEEDVAKGLDFDAPEGAVRINTLKDSSSPTTRLKFIRKDTETFYVKIPSQSTVFLVDGRLAEFLLMAKEDIQIPD
;
A
#
# COMPACT_ATOMS: atom_id res chain seq x y z
N MET A 1 -10.04 -77.42 -8.44
CA MET A 1 -10.09 -76.52 -9.63
C MET A 1 -8.81 -76.70 -10.44
N LYS A 2 -8.88 -76.87 -11.76
CA LYS A 2 -7.68 -77.10 -12.59
C LYS A 2 -6.81 -75.83 -12.57
N SER A 3 -5.51 -75.96 -12.31
CA SER A 3 -4.54 -74.86 -12.15
C SER A 3 -4.64 -73.74 -13.20
N ARG A 4 -5.11 -74.05 -14.42
CA ARG A 4 -5.36 -73.07 -15.49
C ARG A 4 -6.53 -72.13 -15.20
N GLN A 5 -7.61 -72.60 -14.59
CA GLN A 5 -8.78 -71.77 -14.26
C GLN A 5 -8.45 -70.76 -13.15
N VAL A 6 -7.61 -71.15 -12.19
CA VAL A 6 -7.12 -70.26 -11.13
C VAL A 6 -6.25 -69.13 -11.71
N GLY A 7 -5.39 -69.45 -12.69
CA GLY A 7 -4.58 -68.46 -13.40
C GLY A 7 -5.41 -67.43 -14.18
N PHE A 8 -6.47 -67.85 -14.87
CA PHE A 8 -7.36 -66.93 -15.59
C PHE A 8 -8.14 -66.01 -14.65
N VAL A 9 -8.61 -66.54 -13.51
CA VAL A 9 -9.33 -65.73 -12.50
C VAL A 9 -8.40 -64.69 -11.87
N LEU A 10 -7.16 -65.07 -11.54
CA LEU A 10 -6.16 -64.13 -11.03
C LEU A 10 -5.81 -63.04 -12.05
N MET A 11 -5.62 -63.40 -13.32
CA MET A 11 -5.31 -62.41 -14.34
C MET A 11 -6.48 -61.43 -14.58
N ALA A 12 -7.72 -61.92 -14.54
CA ALA A 12 -8.92 -61.09 -14.65
C ALA A 12 -9.05 -60.13 -13.46
N LEU A 13 -8.78 -60.58 -12.23
CA LEU A 13 -8.81 -59.72 -11.03
C LEU A 13 -7.73 -58.64 -11.08
N ILE A 14 -6.53 -58.97 -11.56
CA ILE A 14 -5.45 -58.00 -11.75
C ILE A 14 -5.85 -56.95 -12.80
N LEU A 15 -6.42 -57.40 -13.92
CA LEU A 15 -6.90 -56.50 -14.98
C LEU A 15 -8.01 -55.56 -14.49
N ILE A 16 -8.97 -56.07 -13.72
CA ILE A 16 -10.02 -55.25 -13.10
C ILE A 16 -9.42 -54.27 -12.09
N GLY A 17 -8.42 -54.70 -11.31
CA GLY A 17 -7.70 -53.83 -10.37
C GLY A 17 -6.97 -52.69 -11.08
N ILE A 18 -6.22 -52.99 -12.15
CA ILE A 18 -5.51 -51.99 -12.95
C ILE A 18 -6.50 -51.06 -13.66
N LEU A 19 -7.59 -51.59 -14.21
CA LEU A 19 -8.62 -50.79 -14.87
C LEU A 19 -9.34 -49.89 -13.86
N GLY A 20 -9.60 -50.37 -12.65
CA GLY A 20 -10.17 -49.57 -11.56
C GLY A 20 -9.22 -48.44 -11.11
N ILE A 21 -7.91 -48.70 -11.05
CA ILE A 21 -6.90 -47.67 -10.73
C ILE A 21 -6.77 -46.66 -11.87
N ALA A 22 -6.76 -47.11 -13.13
CA ALA A 22 -6.68 -46.23 -14.30
C ALA A 22 -7.93 -45.34 -14.42
N ILE A 23 -9.13 -45.92 -14.24
CA ILE A 23 -10.39 -45.16 -14.18
C ILE A 23 -10.33 -44.16 -13.02
N ARG A 24 -9.86 -44.56 -11.84
CA ARG A 24 -9.75 -43.66 -10.69
C ARG A 24 -8.76 -42.52 -10.92
N LEU A 25 -7.64 -42.75 -11.60
CA LEU A 25 -6.66 -41.72 -11.94
C LEU A 25 -7.17 -40.75 -13.02
N ILE A 26 -7.99 -41.24 -13.96
CA ILE A 26 -8.61 -40.42 -14.99
C ILE A 26 -9.85 -39.67 -14.44
N SER A 27 -10.57 -40.28 -13.49
CA SER A 27 -11.79 -39.72 -12.88
C SER A 27 -11.53 -38.89 -11.62
N SER A 28 -10.38 -39.04 -10.96
CA SER A 28 -9.91 -38.09 -9.94
C SER A 28 -9.30 -36.88 -10.65
N GLY A 29 -10.15 -36.25 -11.47
CA GLY A 29 -9.83 -35.08 -12.27
C GLY A 29 -9.13 -34.04 -11.42
N GLN A 30 -8.05 -33.53 -12.00
CA GLN A 30 -7.25 -32.42 -11.51
C GLN A 30 -8.08 -31.12 -11.37
N ASP A 31 -9.28 -31.11 -11.96
CA ASP A 31 -10.25 -30.02 -12.04
C ASP A 31 -10.81 -29.59 -10.66
N ASP A 32 -10.73 -30.44 -9.64
CA ASP A 32 -11.38 -30.22 -8.35
C ASP A 32 -10.48 -29.48 -7.31
N PHE A 33 -9.27 -29.06 -7.71
CA PHE A 33 -8.27 -28.48 -6.81
C PHE A 33 -8.06 -26.97 -6.99
N VAL A 34 -8.51 -26.40 -8.11
CA VAL A 34 -8.34 -24.98 -8.44
C VAL A 34 -9.68 -24.30 -8.64
N MET A 35 -9.73 -22.98 -8.46
CA MET A 35 -10.97 -22.23 -8.58
C MET A 35 -11.38 -22.04 -10.04
N GLU A 36 -12.52 -22.62 -10.43
CA GLU A 36 -13.06 -22.52 -11.79
C GLU A 36 -14.19 -21.49 -11.94
N GLY A 37 -14.50 -21.16 -13.20
CA GLY A 37 -15.66 -20.31 -13.54
C GLY A 37 -15.51 -18.86 -13.07
N LEU A 38 -14.28 -18.34 -13.12
CA LEU A 38 -13.97 -16.95 -12.85
C LEU A 38 -14.20 -16.08 -14.09
N MET A 39 -14.92 -14.98 -13.93
CA MET A 39 -14.91 -13.89 -14.89
C MET A 39 -13.55 -13.16 -14.83
N PRO A 40 -13.14 -12.46 -15.89
CA PRO A 40 -11.89 -11.70 -15.88
C PRO A 40 -11.90 -10.61 -14.81
N ILE A 41 -10.94 -10.67 -13.89
CA ILE A 41 -10.73 -9.72 -12.78
C ILE A 41 -9.39 -9.01 -12.85
N THR A 42 -8.80 -8.90 -14.03
CA THR A 42 -7.50 -8.25 -14.24
C THR A 42 -7.60 -6.72 -14.20
N GLN A 43 -6.49 -6.05 -13.90
CA GLN A 43 -6.42 -4.59 -13.75
C GLN A 43 -6.89 -3.82 -14.99
N ASP A 44 -6.69 -4.36 -16.19
CA ASP A 44 -7.12 -3.77 -17.46
C ASP A 44 -8.65 -3.80 -17.64
N VAL A 45 -9.31 -4.83 -17.09
CA VAL A 45 -10.76 -5.02 -17.19
C VAL A 45 -11.51 -4.28 -16.08
N ILE A 46 -11.05 -4.38 -14.83
CA ILE A 46 -11.80 -3.86 -13.68
C ILE A 46 -11.69 -2.34 -13.60
N THR A 47 -12.83 -1.69 -13.36
CA THR A 47 -12.93 -0.23 -13.24
C THR A 47 -13.19 0.25 -11.82
N LYS A 48 -13.71 -0.62 -10.94
CA LYS A 48 -13.94 -0.32 -9.52
C LYS A 48 -13.73 -1.55 -8.65
N ILE A 49 -13.17 -1.34 -7.46
CA ILE A 49 -13.04 -2.36 -6.42
C ILE A 49 -13.70 -1.79 -5.16
N GLU A 50 -14.53 -2.59 -4.51
CA GLU A 50 -15.07 -2.28 -3.19
C GLU A 50 -14.55 -3.32 -2.20
N VAL A 51 -13.94 -2.87 -1.11
CA VAL A 51 -13.47 -3.74 -0.02
C VAL A 51 -14.20 -3.37 1.25
N THR A 52 -15.00 -4.28 1.81
CA THR A 52 -15.82 -4.01 2.99
C THR A 52 -15.55 -5.01 4.12
N ARG A 53 -15.56 -4.50 5.35
CA ARG A 53 -15.50 -5.31 6.57
C ARG A 53 -16.19 -4.58 7.72
N GLY A 54 -17.30 -5.14 8.22
CA GLY A 54 -18.10 -4.48 9.24
C GLY A 54 -18.59 -3.11 8.75
N ALA A 55 -18.19 -2.03 9.44
CA ALA A 55 -18.55 -0.66 9.06
C ALA A 55 -17.53 0.04 8.16
N GLN A 56 -16.37 -0.56 7.91
CA GLN A 56 -15.33 0.02 7.06
C GLN A 56 -15.52 -0.41 5.61
N THR A 57 -15.40 0.56 4.71
CA THR A 57 -15.48 0.37 3.26
C THR A 57 -14.43 1.19 2.57
N ALA A 58 -13.58 0.56 1.76
CA ALA A 58 -12.69 1.21 0.81
C ALA A 58 -13.24 1.04 -0.61
N GLU A 59 -13.53 2.16 -1.29
CA GLU A 59 -13.95 2.16 -2.69
C GLU A 59 -12.82 2.72 -3.58
N LEU A 60 -12.22 1.86 -4.39
CA LEU A 60 -11.20 2.25 -5.36
C LEU A 60 -11.82 2.37 -6.75
N VAL A 61 -11.63 3.53 -7.38
CA VAL A 61 -12.16 3.81 -8.72
C VAL A 61 -11.03 4.13 -9.68
N LYS A 62 -11.08 3.51 -10.86
CA LYS A 62 -10.15 3.74 -11.96
C LYS A 62 -10.50 5.04 -12.69
N THR A 63 -9.53 5.93 -12.85
CA THR A 63 -9.67 7.24 -13.53
C THR A 63 -8.77 7.40 -14.76
N GLY A 64 -8.10 6.32 -15.18
CA GLY A 64 -7.22 6.23 -16.35
C GLY A 64 -6.67 4.81 -16.47
N GLU A 65 -5.74 4.54 -17.39
CA GLU A 65 -5.24 3.17 -17.60
C GLU A 65 -4.60 2.57 -16.34
N GLU A 66 -3.80 3.36 -15.61
CA GLU A 66 -3.12 2.93 -14.37
C GLU A 66 -3.45 3.80 -13.15
N ASN A 67 -4.30 4.80 -13.31
CA ASN A 67 -4.62 5.75 -12.26
C ASN A 67 -5.86 5.30 -11.49
N TRP A 68 -5.69 5.02 -10.20
CA TRP A 68 -6.76 4.68 -9.27
C TRP A 68 -6.87 5.72 -8.15
N ARG A 69 -8.08 5.88 -7.61
CA ARG A 69 -8.37 6.82 -6.53
C ARG A 69 -9.23 6.20 -5.45
N ILE A 70 -9.08 6.70 -4.23
CA ILE A 70 -9.95 6.46 -3.09
C ILE A 70 -10.61 7.81 -2.74
N GLY A 71 -11.89 7.94 -3.12
CA GLY A 71 -12.58 9.22 -3.15
C GLY A 71 -11.79 10.29 -3.94
N LYS A 72 -11.45 11.40 -3.29
CA LYS A 72 -10.67 12.49 -3.90
C LYS A 72 -9.16 12.30 -3.84
N TYR A 73 -8.64 11.20 -3.30
CA TYR A 73 -7.19 10.99 -3.12
C TYR A 73 -6.63 9.98 -4.13
N PRO A 74 -5.42 10.18 -4.67
CA PRO A 74 -4.76 9.16 -5.47
C PRO A 74 -4.45 7.94 -4.60
N ALA A 75 -4.70 6.76 -5.14
CA ALA A 75 -4.29 5.52 -4.50
C ALA A 75 -2.78 5.29 -4.70
N PHE A 76 -2.14 4.60 -3.76
CA PHE A 76 -0.71 4.36 -3.77
C PHE A 76 -0.36 3.24 -4.76
N ALA A 77 0.32 3.58 -5.86
CA ALA A 77 0.61 2.64 -6.94
C ALA A 77 1.35 1.36 -6.47
N PRO A 78 2.37 1.42 -5.59
CA PRO A 78 3.01 0.20 -5.06
C PRO A 78 2.04 -0.69 -4.26
N ARG A 79 1.06 -0.10 -3.57
CA ARG A 79 0.04 -0.84 -2.82
C ARG A 79 -0.92 -1.56 -3.77
N LEU A 80 -1.34 -0.88 -4.83
CA LEU A 80 -2.19 -1.46 -5.88
C LEU A 80 -1.47 -2.57 -6.64
N GLY A 81 -0.19 -2.38 -6.97
CA GLY A 81 0.62 -3.39 -7.64
C GLY A 81 0.66 -4.69 -6.83
N ASP A 82 0.93 -4.58 -5.52
CA ASP A 82 0.88 -5.74 -4.61
C ASP A 82 -0.51 -6.39 -4.55
N PHE A 83 -1.59 -5.60 -4.50
CA PHE A 83 -2.95 -6.13 -4.57
C PHE A 83 -3.17 -6.92 -5.87
N TRP A 84 -2.82 -6.37 -7.02
CA TRP A 84 -3.01 -7.02 -8.31
C TRP A 84 -2.16 -8.28 -8.48
N THR A 85 -0.96 -8.31 -7.90
CA THR A 85 -0.16 -9.55 -7.84
C THR A 85 -0.94 -10.67 -7.15
N HIS A 86 -1.56 -10.40 -6.01
CA HIS A 86 -2.34 -11.43 -5.29
C HIS A 86 -3.66 -11.76 -5.99
N VAL A 87 -4.28 -10.80 -6.68
CA VAL A 87 -5.47 -11.07 -7.51
C VAL A 87 -5.13 -12.01 -8.67
N ALA A 88 -3.93 -11.88 -9.25
CA ALA A 88 -3.46 -12.76 -10.32
C ALA A 88 -3.25 -14.21 -9.86
N ASP A 89 -3.07 -14.46 -8.56
CA ASP A 89 -2.92 -15.81 -8.00
C ASP A 89 -4.29 -16.50 -7.77
N ILE A 90 -5.42 -15.77 -7.81
CA ILE A 90 -6.76 -16.34 -7.54
C ILE A 90 -7.13 -17.49 -8.50
N PRO A 91 -6.91 -17.40 -9.83
CA PRO A 91 -7.16 -18.52 -10.74
C PRO A 91 -6.33 -19.77 -10.43
N GLU A 92 -5.16 -19.61 -9.79
CA GLU A 92 -4.27 -20.71 -9.38
C GLU A 92 -4.47 -21.13 -7.91
N SER A 93 -5.50 -20.59 -7.25
CA SER A 93 -5.77 -20.85 -5.84
C SER A 93 -6.05 -22.33 -5.58
N GLN A 94 -5.57 -22.83 -4.44
CA GLN A 94 -5.70 -24.25 -4.09
C GLN A 94 -6.85 -24.48 -3.12
N LEU A 95 -7.63 -25.54 -3.35
CA LEU A 95 -8.73 -25.90 -2.47
C LEU A 95 -8.25 -26.24 -1.04
N ILE A 96 -8.83 -25.55 -0.06
CA ILE A 96 -8.55 -25.72 1.38
C ILE A 96 -9.70 -26.44 2.10
N ALA A 97 -10.95 -26.08 1.79
CA ALA A 97 -12.12 -26.67 2.44
C ALA A 97 -13.34 -26.67 1.51
N ARG A 98 -14.18 -27.71 1.60
CA ARG A 98 -15.44 -27.80 0.82
C ARG A 98 -16.69 -27.51 1.63
N LEU A 99 -16.63 -27.69 2.96
CA LEU A 99 -17.82 -27.68 3.80
C LEU A 99 -18.00 -26.35 4.53
N PRO A 100 -19.22 -25.78 4.58
CA PRO A 100 -19.51 -24.50 5.24
C PRO A 100 -19.12 -24.41 6.70
N LYS A 101 -19.09 -25.54 7.41
CA LYS A 101 -18.67 -25.60 8.82
C LYS A 101 -17.26 -25.06 9.10
N HIS A 102 -16.44 -24.88 8.06
CA HIS A 102 -15.09 -24.33 8.18
C HIS A 102 -15.00 -22.82 7.93
N HIS A 103 -16.09 -22.18 7.47
CA HIS A 103 -16.08 -20.77 7.09
C HIS A 103 -15.68 -19.85 8.25
N GLU A 104 -16.28 -20.01 9.43
CA GLU A 104 -15.97 -19.21 10.62
C GLU A 104 -14.51 -19.40 11.10
N LEU A 105 -14.04 -20.65 11.07
CA LEU A 105 -12.67 -20.98 11.47
C LEU A 105 -11.67 -20.26 10.56
N LEU A 106 -11.87 -20.34 9.24
CA LEU A 106 -11.04 -19.72 8.21
C LEU A 106 -11.31 -18.22 8.06
N GLY A 107 -12.37 -17.71 8.69
CA GLY A 107 -12.79 -16.31 8.66
C GLY A 107 -13.38 -15.86 7.33
N VAL A 108 -13.91 -16.78 6.52
CA VAL A 108 -14.56 -16.50 5.23
C VAL A 108 -16.09 -16.56 5.33
N ASP A 109 -16.64 -16.49 6.54
CA ASP A 109 -18.08 -16.34 6.76
C ASP A 109 -18.53 -14.89 6.56
N GLU A 110 -19.84 -14.68 6.44
CA GLU A 110 -20.42 -13.38 6.10
C GLU A 110 -20.21 -12.31 7.19
N VAL A 111 -19.89 -12.71 8.42
CA VAL A 111 -19.74 -11.80 9.57
C VAL A 111 -18.27 -11.39 9.74
N SER A 112 -17.32 -12.32 9.61
CA SER A 112 -15.92 -12.06 9.93
C SER A 112 -15.02 -11.79 8.70
N GLY A 113 -15.47 -12.21 7.52
CA GLY A 113 -14.75 -12.07 6.27
C GLY A 113 -14.69 -10.63 5.75
N THR A 114 -13.64 -10.35 4.99
CA THR A 114 -13.52 -9.10 4.23
C THR A 114 -14.07 -9.34 2.83
N TYR A 115 -15.11 -8.62 2.44
CA TYR A 115 -15.66 -8.73 1.09
C TYR A 115 -14.82 -7.91 0.13
N VAL A 116 -14.48 -8.49 -1.00
CA VAL A 116 -13.81 -7.83 -2.11
C VAL A 116 -14.67 -8.02 -3.34
N THR A 117 -15.22 -6.94 -3.85
CA THR A 117 -16.10 -6.94 -5.02
C THR A 117 -15.43 -6.19 -6.16
N PHE A 118 -15.31 -6.86 -7.30
CA PHE A 118 -14.76 -6.33 -8.53
C PHE A 118 -15.88 -5.91 -9.47
N TYR A 119 -15.78 -4.71 -10.04
CA TYR A 119 -16.77 -4.15 -10.94
C TYR A 119 -16.16 -3.82 -12.30
N LEU A 120 -16.93 -4.10 -13.35
CA LEU A 120 -16.77 -3.52 -14.68
C LEU A 120 -17.92 -2.54 -14.87
N GLU A 121 -17.57 -1.26 -14.90
CA GLU A 121 -18.50 -0.13 -14.85
C GLU A 121 -19.44 -0.24 -13.64
N GLN A 122 -20.74 -0.46 -13.87
CA GLN A 122 -21.76 -0.61 -12.83
C GLN A 122 -22.08 -2.08 -12.51
N SER A 123 -21.51 -3.02 -13.26
CA SER A 123 -21.79 -4.45 -13.11
C SER A 123 -20.77 -5.12 -12.20
N VAL A 124 -21.25 -5.91 -11.25
CA VAL A 124 -20.39 -6.80 -10.45
C VAL A 124 -19.86 -7.90 -11.37
N GLN A 125 -18.53 -8.01 -11.46
CA GLN A 125 -17.85 -9.07 -12.21
C GLN A 125 -17.61 -10.29 -11.34
N GLU A 126 -17.04 -10.08 -10.15
CA GLU A 126 -16.80 -11.13 -9.17
C GLU A 126 -16.85 -10.55 -7.75
N ALA A 127 -17.16 -11.40 -6.78
CA ALA A 127 -17.12 -11.07 -5.38
C ALA A 127 -16.56 -12.22 -4.56
N PHE A 128 -15.73 -11.90 -3.58
CA PHE A 128 -15.07 -12.86 -2.72
C PHE A 128 -15.14 -12.45 -1.26
N LEU A 129 -15.12 -13.43 -0.37
CA LEU A 129 -14.81 -13.24 1.04
C LEU A 129 -13.38 -13.68 1.30
N ILE A 130 -12.57 -12.76 1.81
CA ILE A 130 -11.19 -12.97 2.21
C ILE A 130 -11.14 -13.25 3.71
N GLY A 131 -10.47 -14.34 4.04
CA GLY A 131 -10.41 -14.87 5.38
C GLY A 131 -9.26 -14.37 6.23
N LYS A 132 -9.07 -15.03 7.36
CA LYS A 132 -7.97 -14.75 8.28
C LYS A 132 -6.63 -15.04 7.60
N TRP A 133 -5.67 -14.18 7.88
CA TRP A 133 -4.27 -14.39 7.55
C TRP A 133 -3.48 -14.68 8.83
N SER A 134 -2.48 -15.56 8.75
CA SER A 134 -1.52 -15.77 9.84
C SER A 134 -0.08 -15.76 9.34
N PRO A 135 0.87 -15.21 10.12
CA PRO A 135 2.28 -15.13 9.72
C PRO A 135 2.95 -16.50 9.61
N GLU A 136 2.42 -17.54 10.29
CA GLU A 136 2.94 -18.90 10.24
C GLU A 136 2.60 -19.60 8.91
N VAL A 137 1.41 -19.35 8.37
CA VAL A 137 0.89 -20.05 7.18
C VAL A 137 1.11 -19.23 5.92
N LYS A 138 1.06 -17.89 6.00
CA LYS A 138 1.22 -16.95 4.87
C LYS A 138 0.30 -17.27 3.68
N LEU A 139 -0.92 -17.68 3.99
CA LEU A 139 -1.98 -17.88 3.00
C LEU A 139 -3.12 -16.88 3.27
N CYS A 140 -3.73 -16.40 2.19
CA CYS A 140 -5.01 -15.71 2.24
C CYS A 140 -6.10 -16.71 1.81
N TYR A 141 -7.04 -17.00 2.71
CA TYR A 141 -8.19 -17.84 2.40
C TYR A 141 -9.21 -17.03 1.59
N ILE A 142 -9.74 -17.62 0.53
CA ILE A 142 -10.64 -16.95 -0.41
C ILE A 142 -11.85 -17.85 -0.65
N ARG A 143 -13.05 -17.31 -0.47
CA ARG A 143 -14.30 -17.96 -0.83
C ARG A 143 -15.04 -17.10 -1.84
N LYS A 144 -15.40 -17.66 -3.00
CA LYS A 144 -16.26 -16.97 -3.97
C LYS A 144 -17.65 -16.77 -3.36
N SER A 145 -18.23 -15.58 -3.52
CA SER A 145 -19.56 -15.27 -2.98
C SER A 145 -20.61 -16.24 -3.53
N GLY A 146 -21.47 -16.74 -2.65
CA GLY A 146 -22.49 -17.75 -2.99
C GLY A 146 -21.96 -19.17 -3.20
N LYS A 147 -20.66 -19.42 -2.95
CA LYS A 147 -20.05 -20.76 -2.98
C LYS A 147 -19.64 -21.23 -1.58
N GLU A 148 -19.47 -22.55 -1.45
CA GLU A 148 -19.09 -23.19 -0.17
C GLU A 148 -17.59 -23.46 -0.11
N GLU A 149 -16.96 -23.68 -1.25
CA GLU A 149 -15.55 -24.02 -1.36
C GLU A 149 -14.66 -22.83 -1.01
N VAL A 150 -13.66 -23.11 -0.18
CA VAL A 150 -12.64 -22.16 0.27
C VAL A 150 -11.32 -22.57 -0.33
N TYR A 151 -10.65 -21.60 -0.93
CA TYR A 151 -9.35 -21.74 -1.57
C TYR A 151 -8.30 -20.92 -0.84
N GLY A 152 -7.04 -21.15 -1.14
CA GLY A 152 -5.91 -20.42 -0.58
C GLY A 152 -4.98 -19.92 -1.67
N ILE A 153 -4.52 -18.68 -1.54
CA ILE A 153 -3.42 -18.13 -2.33
C ILE A 153 -2.24 -17.77 -1.42
N PRO A 154 -1.00 -17.82 -1.93
CA PRO A 154 0.15 -17.24 -1.24
C PRO A 154 -0.12 -15.78 -0.88
N CYS A 155 0.22 -15.40 0.35
CA CYS A 155 -0.06 -14.06 0.85
C CYS A 155 1.05 -13.69 1.84
N ALA A 156 2.06 -12.95 1.37
CA ALA A 156 3.29 -12.73 2.14
C ALA A 156 3.09 -11.86 3.38
N ARG A 157 2.04 -11.02 3.38
CA ARG A 157 1.73 -10.08 4.45
C ARG A 157 0.23 -9.99 4.68
N ASN A 158 -0.15 -9.56 5.89
CA ASN A 158 -1.53 -9.22 6.20
C ASN A 158 -1.96 -7.95 5.45
N GLY A 159 -3.27 -7.77 5.34
CA GLY A 159 -3.87 -6.50 4.93
C GLY A 159 -3.84 -6.25 3.44
N VAL A 160 -3.41 -7.19 2.59
CA VAL A 160 -3.44 -7.06 1.12
C VAL A 160 -4.81 -6.62 0.62
N PHE A 161 -5.87 -7.19 1.19
CA PHE A 161 -7.27 -6.86 0.91
C PHE A 161 -7.85 -6.00 2.05
N SER A 162 -7.36 -4.77 2.22
CA SER A 162 -7.78 -3.91 3.34
C SER A 162 -9.09 -3.17 3.05
N SER A 163 -10.02 -3.21 4.00
CA SER A 163 -11.26 -2.40 3.99
C SER A 163 -11.05 -0.97 4.50
N ASP A 164 -9.86 -0.65 5.02
CA ASP A 164 -9.52 0.69 5.49
C ASP A 164 -9.10 1.58 4.31
N PRO A 165 -9.86 2.65 3.98
CA PRO A 165 -9.53 3.59 2.91
C PRO A 165 -8.12 4.17 2.99
N ASP A 166 -7.61 4.44 4.19
CA ASP A 166 -6.34 5.14 4.36
C ASP A 166 -5.15 4.26 3.97
N THR A 167 -5.28 2.94 4.08
CA THR A 167 -4.25 2.00 3.62
C THR A 167 -4.02 2.01 2.10
N TRP A 168 -4.97 2.59 1.35
CA TRP A 168 -4.88 2.72 -0.11
C TRP A 168 -4.37 4.10 -0.54
N ARG A 169 -4.44 5.12 0.31
CA ARG A 169 -4.01 6.49 -0.05
C ARG A 169 -2.49 6.54 -0.18
N ASN A 170 -1.98 7.40 -1.08
CA ASN A 170 -0.55 7.66 -1.18
C ASN A 170 -0.01 8.32 0.11
N PRO A 171 0.86 7.65 0.89
CA PRO A 171 1.39 8.19 2.14
C PRO A 171 2.62 9.09 1.92
N ILE A 172 3.09 9.26 0.68
CA ILE A 172 4.26 10.10 0.39
C ILE A 172 3.82 11.56 0.38
N VAL A 173 4.30 12.35 1.35
CA VAL A 173 4.04 13.79 1.43
C VAL A 173 4.73 14.49 0.27
N THR A 174 6.03 14.24 0.13
CA THR A 174 6.85 14.72 -0.99
C THR A 174 7.98 13.72 -1.25
N ALA A 175 8.48 13.69 -2.48
CA ALA A 175 9.67 12.96 -2.87
C ALA A 175 10.54 13.89 -3.70
N MET A 176 11.73 14.20 -3.21
CA MET A 176 12.61 15.19 -3.80
C MET A 176 14.02 14.59 -3.99
N PRO A 177 14.32 14.08 -5.20
CA PRO A 177 15.66 13.58 -5.52
C PRO A 177 16.72 14.64 -5.24
N GLU A 178 17.88 14.23 -4.73
CA GLU A 178 18.96 15.16 -4.36
C GLU A 178 19.42 16.00 -5.56
N GLU A 179 19.51 15.38 -6.74
CA GLU A 179 19.92 16.03 -7.97
C GLU A 179 18.96 17.14 -8.44
N ASP A 180 17.73 17.15 -7.94
CA ASP A 180 16.71 18.14 -8.29
C ASP A 180 16.77 19.38 -7.38
N ILE A 181 17.45 19.30 -6.24
CA ILE A 181 17.41 20.31 -5.17
C ILE A 181 18.41 21.43 -5.46
N ALA A 182 17.90 22.66 -5.51
CA ALA A 182 18.68 23.87 -5.64
C ALA A 182 19.01 24.50 -4.27
N SER A 183 18.02 24.60 -3.39
CA SER A 183 18.15 25.23 -2.08
C SER A 183 17.01 24.87 -1.14
N PHE A 184 17.20 25.17 0.14
CA PHE A 184 16.15 25.08 1.16
C PHE A 184 15.93 26.43 1.82
N ASP A 185 14.68 26.75 2.17
CA ASP A 185 14.36 27.85 3.06
C ASP A 185 13.57 27.33 4.26
N PHE A 186 14.12 27.56 5.45
CA PHE A 186 13.49 27.28 6.73
C PHE A 186 12.83 28.57 7.21
N ILE A 187 11.51 28.52 7.32
CA ILE A 187 10.64 29.68 7.54
C ILE A 187 9.93 29.50 8.87
N TYR A 188 10.20 30.39 9.82
CA TYR A 188 9.58 30.39 11.14
C TYR A 188 8.72 31.64 11.35
N PRO A 189 7.73 31.61 12.28
CA PRO A 189 6.95 32.78 12.66
C PRO A 189 7.82 33.95 13.14
N ASP A 190 8.90 33.65 13.85
CA ASP A 190 9.96 34.61 14.17
C ASP A 190 10.97 34.64 13.02
N SER A 191 10.89 35.69 12.20
CA SER A 191 11.73 35.85 11.01
C SER A 191 13.22 35.93 11.32
N THR A 192 13.61 36.24 12.56
CA THR A 192 15.02 36.25 12.98
C THR A 192 15.63 34.84 13.08
N LYS A 193 14.78 33.81 13.19
CA LYS A 193 15.16 32.39 13.20
C LYS A 193 15.18 31.75 11.82
N SER A 194 14.59 32.41 10.82
CA SER A 194 14.55 31.89 9.46
C SER A 194 15.94 31.93 8.82
N PHE A 195 16.26 30.90 8.04
CA PHE A 195 17.53 30.76 7.34
C PHE A 195 17.34 29.97 6.04
N SER A 196 18.32 30.07 5.16
CA SER A 196 18.34 29.35 3.88
C SER A 196 19.62 28.53 3.76
N LEU A 197 19.52 27.41 3.06
CA LEU A 197 20.66 26.61 2.64
C LEU A 197 20.82 26.79 1.14
N GLU A 198 22.00 27.23 0.71
CA GLU A 198 22.32 27.46 -0.69
C GLU A 198 23.72 26.93 -1.00
N LYS A 199 24.00 26.59 -2.26
CA LYS A 199 25.36 26.27 -2.68
C LYS A 199 26.12 27.56 -3.01
N ASN A 200 27.37 27.66 -2.55
CA ASN A 200 28.27 28.74 -2.94
C ASN A 200 28.84 28.51 -4.36
N GLU A 201 29.76 29.38 -4.80
CA GLU A 201 30.41 29.27 -6.12
C GLU A 201 31.23 27.98 -6.29
N ASP A 202 31.75 27.42 -5.19
CA ASP A 202 32.51 26.17 -5.16
C ASP A 202 31.61 24.92 -5.11
N GLY A 203 30.29 25.10 -4.95
CA GLY A 203 29.30 24.03 -4.85
C GLY A 203 29.05 23.51 -3.44
N ASP A 204 29.70 24.08 -2.43
CA ASP A 204 29.53 23.72 -1.02
C ASP A 204 28.27 24.38 -0.43
N TRP A 205 27.58 23.65 0.44
CA TRP A 205 26.41 24.16 1.14
C TRP A 205 26.81 25.20 2.21
N ILE A 206 26.16 26.35 2.16
CA ILE A 206 26.28 27.43 3.13
C ILE A 206 24.93 27.75 3.75
N VAL A 207 24.97 28.15 5.01
CA VAL A 207 23.82 28.65 5.75
C VAL A 207 23.78 30.16 5.60
N GLN A 208 22.68 30.70 5.10
CA GLN A 208 22.44 32.14 5.01
C GLN A 208 21.34 32.55 5.98
N SER A 209 21.59 33.58 6.78
CA SER A 209 20.62 34.13 7.73
C SER A 209 20.74 35.65 7.81
N PRO A 210 19.75 36.37 8.40
CA PRO A 210 19.88 37.80 8.67
C PRO A 210 21.10 38.15 9.54
N SER A 211 21.57 37.21 10.36
CA SER A 211 22.73 37.39 11.25
C SER A 211 24.09 37.17 10.59
N GLY A 212 24.12 36.66 9.35
CA GLY A 212 25.36 36.32 8.65
C GLY A 212 25.28 35.02 7.86
N SER A 213 26.40 34.68 7.22
CA SER A 213 26.57 33.45 6.44
C SER A 213 27.72 32.62 7.01
N GLY A 214 27.63 31.30 6.90
CA GLY A 214 28.68 30.38 7.32
C GLY A 214 28.56 29.00 6.67
N PRO A 215 29.59 28.16 6.79
CA PRO A 215 29.57 26.81 6.23
C PRO A 215 28.53 25.92 6.93
N ALA A 216 27.82 25.10 6.15
CA ALA A 216 26.93 24.08 6.68
C ALA A 216 27.71 22.80 7.03
N ASP A 217 27.28 22.08 8.05
CA ASP A 217 27.79 20.74 8.38
C ASP A 217 27.31 19.76 7.32
N SER A 218 28.25 19.26 6.51
CA SER A 218 27.96 18.33 5.41
C SER A 218 27.25 17.06 5.88
N ARG A 219 27.50 16.60 7.12
CA ARG A 219 26.83 15.40 7.66
C ARG A 219 25.35 15.65 7.88
N VAL A 220 24.98 16.85 8.32
CA VAL A 220 23.57 17.23 8.54
C VAL A 220 22.87 17.43 7.21
N ILE A 221 23.56 18.03 6.24
CA ILE A 221 23.08 18.18 4.86
C ILE A 221 22.79 16.82 4.22
N ASP A 222 23.72 15.86 4.30
CA ASP A 222 23.53 14.53 3.72
C ASP A 222 22.28 13.84 4.29
N VAL A 223 22.05 13.96 5.60
CA VAL A 223 20.86 13.40 6.25
C VAL A 223 19.60 14.18 5.84
N LEU A 224 19.68 15.51 5.67
CA LEU A 224 18.57 16.34 5.18
C LEU A 224 18.15 15.93 3.76
N LEU A 225 19.10 15.80 2.84
CA LEU A 225 18.87 15.37 1.46
C LEU A 225 18.25 13.97 1.42
N GLN A 226 18.75 13.04 2.24
CA GLN A 226 18.14 11.71 2.40
C GLN A 226 16.71 11.77 2.97
N ALA A 227 16.45 12.65 3.94
CA ALA A 227 15.15 12.77 4.57
C ALA A 227 14.09 13.34 3.61
N VAL A 228 14.45 14.29 2.74
CA VAL A 228 13.51 14.86 1.76
C VAL A 228 13.39 14.06 0.47
N ASN A 229 14.32 13.13 0.21
CA ASN A 229 14.22 12.19 -0.91
C ASN A 229 12.88 11.48 -0.92
N ILE A 230 12.42 11.05 0.26
CA ILE A 230 11.05 10.61 0.50
C ILE A 230 10.64 11.04 1.91
N VAL A 231 9.60 11.86 2.01
CA VAL A 231 8.96 12.21 3.28
C VAL A 231 7.69 11.36 3.45
N PRO A 232 7.73 10.25 4.20
CA PRO A 232 6.58 9.41 4.44
C PRO A 232 5.68 10.00 5.54
N ALA A 233 4.37 9.84 5.34
CA ALA A 233 3.38 10.01 6.39
C ALA A 233 3.17 8.69 7.15
N VAL A 234 2.90 8.80 8.44
CA VAL A 234 2.45 7.69 9.29
C VAL A 234 0.92 7.51 9.25
N GLY A 235 0.20 8.49 8.68
CA GLY A 235 -1.24 8.46 8.52
C GLY A 235 -1.78 9.75 7.92
N PHE A 236 -3.09 9.93 8.00
CA PHE A 236 -3.79 11.10 7.48
C PHE A 236 -4.73 11.63 8.56
N GLU A 237 -5.00 12.94 8.51
CA GLU A 237 -6.01 13.53 9.39
C GLU A 237 -7.38 13.53 8.70
N GLU A 238 -8.43 13.39 9.51
CA GLU A 238 -9.81 13.48 9.10
C GLU A 238 -10.14 14.89 8.58
N GLU A 239 -11.05 14.98 7.63
CA GLU A 239 -11.34 16.24 6.94
C GLU A 239 -11.91 17.32 7.88
N ASP A 240 -12.69 16.93 8.88
CA ASP A 240 -13.30 17.87 9.82
C ASP A 240 -12.27 18.48 10.78
N VAL A 241 -11.30 17.69 11.23
CA VAL A 241 -10.16 18.20 12.02
C VAL A 241 -9.24 19.04 11.13
N ALA A 242 -8.93 18.56 9.92
CA ALA A 242 -8.06 19.24 8.97
C ALA A 242 -8.55 20.65 8.58
N LYS A 243 -9.87 20.87 8.53
CA LYS A 243 -10.48 22.20 8.26
C LYS A 243 -10.28 23.20 9.40
N GLY A 244 -10.10 22.71 10.63
CA GLY A 244 -9.87 23.55 11.82
C GLY A 244 -8.41 23.98 12.00
N LEU A 245 -7.48 23.42 11.24
CA LEU A 245 -6.05 23.72 11.35
C LEU A 245 -5.68 24.99 10.57
N ASP A 246 -5.01 25.93 11.26
CA ASP A 246 -4.53 27.18 10.65
C ASP A 246 -3.13 27.01 10.05
N PHE A 247 -3.07 26.53 8.81
CA PHE A 247 -1.83 26.46 8.06
C PHE A 247 -1.35 27.82 7.53
N ASP A 248 -2.05 28.93 7.75
CA ASP A 248 -1.52 30.26 7.43
C ASP A 248 -0.63 30.81 8.54
N ALA A 249 -0.75 30.27 9.76
CA ALA A 249 0.16 30.47 10.89
C ALA A 249 0.78 29.15 11.39
N PRO A 250 1.59 28.45 10.57
CA PRO A 250 2.24 27.20 11.00
C PRO A 250 3.35 27.47 12.03
N GLU A 251 3.75 26.44 12.78
CA GLU A 251 4.91 26.52 13.68
C GLU A 251 6.23 26.68 12.91
N GLY A 252 6.27 26.16 11.70
CA GLY A 252 7.36 26.34 10.76
C GLY A 252 6.99 25.81 9.39
N ALA A 253 7.77 26.21 8.39
CA ALA A 253 7.65 25.70 7.04
C ALA A 253 9.03 25.52 6.41
N VAL A 254 9.15 24.49 5.57
CA VAL A 254 10.33 24.24 4.76
C VAL A 254 9.94 24.38 3.31
N ARG A 255 10.59 25.31 2.59
CA ARG A 255 10.50 25.39 1.13
C ARG A 255 11.71 24.68 0.54
N ILE A 256 11.46 23.69 -0.31
CA ILE A 256 12.47 22.99 -1.07
C ILE A 256 12.41 23.53 -2.50
N ASN A 257 13.41 24.32 -2.88
CA ASN A 257 13.49 24.91 -4.21
C ASN A 257 14.20 23.95 -5.15
N THR A 258 13.65 23.80 -6.35
CA THR A 258 14.18 22.88 -7.36
C THR A 258 14.92 23.62 -8.46
N LEU A 259 15.84 22.92 -9.12
CA LEU A 259 16.55 23.44 -10.29
C LEU A 259 15.57 23.75 -11.43
N LYS A 260 15.90 24.73 -12.27
CA LYS A 260 15.01 25.28 -13.30
C LYS A 260 14.47 24.24 -14.31
N ASP A 261 15.25 23.20 -14.59
CA ASP A 261 14.92 22.14 -15.55
C ASP A 261 14.58 20.81 -14.85
N SER A 262 14.34 20.84 -13.54
CA SER A 262 13.95 19.67 -12.76
C SER A 262 12.52 19.22 -13.09
N SER A 263 12.30 17.90 -13.06
CA SER A 263 10.95 17.31 -13.13
C SER A 263 10.17 17.47 -11.83
N SER A 264 10.86 17.76 -10.72
CA SER A 264 10.28 17.95 -9.40
C SER A 264 9.86 19.40 -9.19
N PRO A 265 8.61 19.67 -8.77
CA PRO A 265 8.16 21.03 -8.50
C PRO A 265 8.71 21.55 -7.17
N THR A 266 9.04 22.84 -7.12
CA THR A 266 9.32 23.53 -5.85
C THR A 266 8.16 23.33 -4.88
N THR A 267 8.45 22.81 -3.70
CA THR A 267 7.45 22.35 -2.74
C THR A 267 7.63 23.04 -1.40
N ARG A 268 6.54 23.47 -0.78
CA ARG A 268 6.53 24.02 0.59
C ARG A 268 5.78 23.09 1.51
N LEU A 269 6.46 22.58 2.52
CA LEU A 269 5.89 21.82 3.62
C LEU A 269 5.57 22.78 4.76
N LYS A 270 4.32 22.79 5.24
CA LYS A 270 3.92 23.56 6.42
C LYS A 270 3.61 22.60 7.57
N PHE A 271 4.05 22.93 8.77
CA PHE A 271 4.00 22.05 9.94
C PHE A 271 3.21 22.69 11.08
N ILE A 272 2.33 21.90 11.71
CA ILE A 272 1.65 22.24 12.96
C ILE A 272 1.79 21.03 13.88
N ARG A 273 2.24 21.22 15.12
CA ARG A 273 2.38 20.11 16.06
C ARG A 273 1.02 19.58 16.46
N LYS A 274 0.83 18.27 16.37
CA LYS A 274 -0.37 17.59 16.86
C LYS A 274 -0.19 17.21 18.32
N ASP A 275 0.92 16.53 18.60
CA ASP A 275 1.31 16.04 19.92
C ASP A 275 2.83 15.81 19.99
N THR A 276 3.30 15.05 20.98
CA THR A 276 4.72 14.72 21.14
C THR A 276 5.26 13.73 20.11
N GLU A 277 4.38 12.99 19.42
CA GLU A 277 4.76 11.92 18.51
C GLU A 277 4.55 12.28 17.04
N THR A 278 3.71 13.27 16.75
CA THR A 278 3.28 13.56 15.37
C THR A 278 3.08 15.05 15.08
N PHE A 279 3.25 15.38 13.81
CA PHE A 279 2.91 16.68 13.22
C PHE A 279 1.87 16.55 12.13
N TYR A 280 1.00 17.55 12.04
CA TYR A 280 0.23 17.84 10.86
C TYR A 280 1.11 18.49 9.81
N VAL A 281 1.16 17.90 8.62
CA VAL A 281 1.95 18.43 7.50
C VAL A 281 1.06 18.61 6.28
N LYS A 282 1.17 19.77 5.63
CA LYS A 282 0.40 20.11 4.43
C LYS A 282 1.26 20.79 3.38
N ILE A 283 1.04 20.39 2.12
CA ILE A 283 1.51 21.14 0.94
C ILE A 283 0.37 22.07 0.49
N PRO A 284 0.59 23.38 0.31
CA PRO A 284 -0.47 24.33 -0.04
C PRO A 284 -1.27 23.97 -1.31
N SER A 285 -0.64 23.31 -2.28
CA SER A 285 -1.30 22.86 -3.52
C SER A 285 -2.17 21.61 -3.34
N GLN A 286 -2.19 21.01 -2.16
CA GLN A 286 -2.92 19.78 -1.85
C GLN A 286 -3.93 20.00 -0.73
N SER A 287 -5.04 19.25 -0.79
CA SER A 287 -6.07 19.27 0.26
C SER A 287 -5.78 18.30 1.41
N THR A 288 -4.90 17.31 1.19
CA THR A 288 -4.52 16.32 2.18
C THR A 288 -3.74 16.95 3.33
N VAL A 289 -4.11 16.61 4.57
CA VAL A 289 -3.29 16.81 5.76
C VAL A 289 -2.72 15.46 6.16
N PHE A 290 -1.40 15.39 6.18
CA PHE A 290 -0.63 14.19 6.52
C PHE A 290 -0.26 14.22 8.00
N LEU A 291 -0.15 13.05 8.61
CA LEU A 291 0.50 12.87 9.90
C LEU A 291 1.93 12.40 9.64
N VAL A 292 2.92 13.13 10.16
CA VAL A 292 4.35 12.80 10.01
C VAL A 292 4.95 12.51 11.39
N ASP A 293 5.86 11.54 11.48
CA ASP A 293 6.61 11.21 12.71
C ASP A 293 7.29 12.46 13.27
N GLY A 294 7.14 12.67 14.57
CA GLY A 294 7.60 13.88 15.25
C GLY A 294 9.09 14.13 15.12
N ARG A 295 9.92 13.07 15.10
CA ARG A 295 11.38 13.21 14.96
C ARG A 295 11.76 13.65 13.56
N LEU A 296 11.08 13.10 12.54
CA LEU A 296 11.30 13.53 11.15
C LEU A 296 10.84 14.98 10.98
N ALA A 297 9.67 15.35 11.50
CA ALA A 297 9.16 16.71 11.42
C ALA A 297 10.05 17.72 12.16
N GLU A 298 10.51 17.39 13.36
CA GLU A 298 11.45 18.22 14.13
C GLU A 298 12.80 18.36 13.44
N PHE A 299 13.31 17.29 12.82
CA PHE A 299 14.52 17.36 12.00
C PHE A 299 14.32 18.29 10.79
N LEU A 300 13.19 18.18 10.09
CA LEU A 300 12.86 19.11 9.00
C LEU A 300 12.61 20.55 9.50
N LEU A 301 12.34 20.75 10.79
CA LEU A 301 12.23 22.06 11.44
C LEU A 301 13.46 22.38 12.32
N MET A 302 14.64 21.88 11.94
CA MET A 302 15.88 22.14 12.68
C MET A 302 16.21 23.64 12.75
N ALA A 303 16.90 24.03 13.83
CA ALA A 303 17.37 25.39 13.98
C ALA A 303 18.67 25.60 13.17
N LYS A 304 19.00 26.88 12.94
CA LYS A 304 20.23 27.26 12.22
C LYS A 304 21.48 26.69 12.90
N GLU A 305 21.48 26.69 14.24
CA GLU A 305 22.59 26.23 15.07
C GLU A 305 22.85 24.72 14.96
N ASP A 306 21.85 23.95 14.51
CA ASP A 306 21.97 22.50 14.32
C ASP A 306 22.68 22.14 13.00
N ILE A 307 22.77 23.09 12.06
CA ILE A 307 23.31 22.88 10.72
C ILE A 307 24.53 23.74 10.40
N GLN A 308 24.66 24.93 10.99
CA GLN A 308 25.83 25.79 10.77
C GLN A 308 27.00 25.31 11.63
N ILE A 309 28.18 25.14 11.02
CA ILE A 309 29.40 24.83 11.78
C ILE A 309 29.74 26.04 12.69
N PRO A 310 29.99 25.84 14.00
CA PRO A 310 30.42 26.92 14.87
C PRO A 310 31.75 27.53 14.42
N ASP A 311 31.88 28.85 14.53
CA ASP A 311 33.14 29.57 14.32
C ASP A 311 34.25 29.16 15.30
#